data_AF-A0A3B1D3H5-F1
#
_entry.id   AF-A0A3B1D3H5-F1
#
_cell.length_a   1.000
_cell.length_b   1.000
_cell.length_c   1.000
_cell.angle_alpha   90.00
_cell.angle_beta   90.00
_cell.angle_gamma   90.00
#
_symmetry.space_group_name_H-M   'P 1'
#
loop_
_entity.id
_entity.type
_entity.pdbx_description
1 polymer ?
#
loop_
_entity_poly.entity_id
_entity_poly.type
_entity_poly.pdbx_seq_one_letter_code
_entity_poly.pdbx_strand_id
1 'polypeptide(L)'
;MTESKEVLTLEKFHEALHKDIDKPVKDFREEWNQAHRRHIKVHTGAHKAEWAKATVLLNEKVIMVHVNLNFKQNGISDADYEKLKYLTRIGIDKYWSRRIEVAGTSFMVRVKAEHNYQNAIPVDLYVETDKNNYARSMNPAILGIDASFIYNKGYYPNINMADDEFQLVSAHEFGHSVLMHAGGRSLSWGHKGSTGILNQSVKSSTPGYPKKGPVDLMKYYDWDKSKIPVSTENIGFSSYGKGY
;
A
#
# COMPACT_ATOMS: atom_id res chain seq x y z
N MET A 1 10.20 -40.09 -20.22
CA MET A 1 10.88 -38.79 -20.37
C MET A 1 10.57 -37.98 -19.14
N THR A 2 11.53 -37.81 -18.23
CA THR A 2 11.41 -36.90 -17.09
C THR A 2 11.60 -35.48 -17.62
N GLU A 3 10.52 -34.70 -17.68
CA GLU A 3 10.63 -33.25 -17.85
C GLU A 3 11.56 -32.71 -16.77
N SER A 4 12.70 -32.18 -17.18
CA SER A 4 13.52 -31.37 -16.28
C SER A 4 12.70 -30.15 -15.92
N LYS A 5 12.16 -30.09 -14.68
CA LYS A 5 11.58 -28.86 -14.16
C LYS A 5 12.67 -27.80 -14.21
N GLU A 6 12.52 -26.88 -15.14
CA GLU A 6 13.45 -25.79 -15.32
C GLU A 6 13.55 -25.00 -14.01
N VAL A 7 14.76 -24.88 -13.48
CA VAL A 7 14.99 -24.16 -12.21
C VAL A 7 14.82 -22.67 -12.50
N LEU A 8 13.91 -22.01 -11.76
CA LEU A 8 13.70 -20.57 -11.86
C LEU A 8 14.97 -19.83 -11.42
N THR A 9 15.61 -19.11 -12.33
CA THR A 9 16.77 -18.26 -12.04
C THR A 9 16.32 -16.88 -11.57
N LEU A 10 17.22 -16.14 -10.91
CA LEU A 10 16.94 -14.78 -10.47
C LEU A 10 16.64 -13.84 -11.64
N GLU A 11 17.36 -14.00 -12.76
CA GLU A 11 17.12 -13.25 -13.99
C GLU A 11 15.69 -13.46 -14.52
N LYS A 12 15.26 -14.71 -14.70
CA LYS A 12 13.89 -15.05 -15.14
C LYS A 12 12.82 -14.55 -14.17
N PHE A 13 13.10 -14.61 -12.87
CA PHE A 13 12.22 -14.03 -11.86
C PHE A 13 12.05 -12.53 -12.06
N HIS A 14 13.15 -11.78 -12.24
CA HIS A 14 13.09 -10.34 -12.48
C HIS A 14 12.37 -10.01 -13.79
N GLU A 15 12.69 -10.70 -14.89
CA GLU A 15 12.03 -10.48 -16.18
C GLU A 15 10.51 -10.69 -16.08
N ALA A 16 10.07 -11.78 -15.46
CA ALA A 16 8.66 -12.06 -15.25
C ALA A 16 7.98 -10.99 -14.38
N LEU A 17 8.60 -10.61 -13.26
CA LEU A 17 8.05 -9.59 -12.37
C LEU A 17 7.90 -8.24 -13.07
N HIS A 18 8.92 -7.81 -13.83
CA HIS A 18 8.91 -6.55 -14.57
C HIS A 18 7.86 -6.55 -15.70
N LYS A 19 7.71 -7.69 -16.39
CA LYS A 19 6.64 -7.87 -17.38
C LYS A 19 5.25 -7.76 -16.74
N ASP A 20 5.04 -8.37 -15.58
CA ASP A 20 3.74 -8.37 -14.90
C ASP A 20 3.29 -6.98 -14.43
N ILE A 21 4.25 -6.09 -14.12
CA ILE A 21 3.97 -4.72 -13.67
C ILE A 21 4.14 -3.68 -14.79
N ASP A 22 4.35 -4.12 -16.04
CA ASP A 22 4.62 -3.28 -17.21
C ASP A 22 5.71 -2.22 -16.96
N LYS A 23 6.83 -2.66 -16.36
CA LYS A 23 8.01 -1.82 -16.13
C LYS A 23 9.24 -2.35 -16.86
N PRO A 24 10.11 -1.46 -17.37
CA PRO A 24 11.37 -1.89 -17.95
C PRO A 24 12.25 -2.56 -16.89
N VAL A 25 12.99 -3.60 -17.29
CA VAL A 25 14.00 -4.27 -16.44
C VAL A 25 15.19 -3.33 -16.16
N LYS A 26 15.50 -2.44 -17.11
CA LYS A 26 16.55 -1.44 -16.99
C LYS A 26 16.01 -0.17 -16.34
N ASP A 27 16.75 0.37 -15.37
CA ASP A 27 16.42 1.58 -14.61
C ASP A 27 16.77 2.88 -15.34
N PHE A 28 17.24 2.77 -16.59
CA PHE A 28 17.62 3.91 -17.42
C PHE A 28 16.97 3.82 -18.80
N ARG A 29 16.68 4.99 -19.37
CA ARG A 29 16.46 5.14 -20.82
C ARG A 29 17.71 5.73 -21.45
N GLU A 30 17.98 5.36 -22.70
CA GLU A 30 19.03 6.02 -23.48
C GLU A 30 18.42 7.22 -24.19
N GLU A 31 18.95 8.41 -23.89
CA GLU A 31 18.49 9.66 -24.48
C GLU A 31 19.64 10.28 -25.25
N TRP A 32 19.36 10.75 -26.47
CA TRP A 32 20.36 11.45 -27.26
C TRP A 32 20.63 12.83 -26.62
N ASN A 33 21.86 13.05 -26.16
CA ASN A 33 22.26 14.35 -25.65
C ASN A 33 22.96 15.14 -26.76
N GLN A 34 22.29 16.19 -27.24
CA GLN A 34 22.79 17.02 -28.33
C GLN A 34 24.10 17.74 -27.99
N ALA A 35 24.28 18.17 -26.74
CA ALA A 35 25.48 18.90 -26.29
C ALA A 35 26.73 18.01 -26.26
N HIS A 36 26.58 16.72 -25.92
CA HIS A 36 27.68 15.77 -25.81
C HIS A 36 27.79 14.82 -27.02
N ARG A 37 26.92 14.98 -28.03
CA ARG A 37 26.84 14.16 -29.25
C ARG A 37 26.92 12.64 -28.97
N ARG A 38 26.24 12.20 -27.91
CA ARG A 38 26.21 10.79 -27.51
C ARG A 38 24.88 10.45 -26.85
N HIS A 39 24.54 9.17 -26.87
CA HIS A 39 23.51 8.65 -25.98
C HIS A 39 24.01 8.70 -24.54
N ILE A 40 23.23 9.32 -23.67
CA ILE A 40 23.43 9.27 -22.22
C ILE A 40 22.38 8.36 -21.61
N LYS A 41 22.77 7.66 -20.55
CA LYS A 41 21.84 6.90 -19.73
C LYS A 41 21.16 7.87 -18.76
N VAL A 42 19.86 8.06 -18.93
CA VAL A 42 19.02 8.84 -18.01
C VAL A 42 18.31 7.86 -17.10
N HIS A 43 18.80 7.77 -15.85
CA HIS A 43 18.17 6.93 -14.84
C HIS A 43 16.83 7.54 -14.41
N THR A 44 15.77 6.74 -14.40
CA THR A 44 14.41 7.21 -14.07
C THR A 44 14.11 7.13 -12.58
N GLY A 45 15.02 6.54 -11.78
CA GLY A 45 14.79 6.27 -10.36
C GLY A 45 13.67 5.25 -10.11
N ALA A 46 13.08 4.65 -11.15
CA ALA A 46 11.85 3.87 -11.11
C ALA A 46 11.91 2.57 -10.28
N HIS A 47 13.08 2.22 -9.75
CA HIS A 47 13.35 1.01 -8.96
C HIS A 47 13.98 1.27 -7.60
N LYS A 48 14.13 2.54 -7.17
CA LYS A 48 14.78 2.87 -5.89
C LYS A 48 13.80 3.44 -4.89
N ALA A 49 13.33 2.59 -3.98
CA ALA A 49 12.65 3.00 -2.76
C ALA A 49 13.65 2.88 -1.61
N GLU A 50 14.31 3.96 -1.20
CA GLU A 50 15.35 3.88 -0.14
C GLU A 50 14.79 3.38 1.19
N TRP A 51 13.49 3.59 1.41
CA TRP A 51 12.75 3.15 2.58
C TRP A 51 12.33 1.68 2.59
N ALA A 52 12.64 0.92 1.53
CA ALA A 52 12.34 -0.51 1.49
C ALA A 52 13.51 -1.33 0.95
N LYS A 53 13.63 -2.55 1.48
CA LYS A 53 14.56 -3.57 0.99
C LYS A 53 13.82 -4.88 0.76
N ALA A 54 13.91 -5.41 -0.46
CA ALA A 54 13.40 -6.72 -0.80
C ALA A 54 14.55 -7.73 -0.92
N THR A 55 14.34 -8.95 -0.41
CA THR A 55 15.25 -10.10 -0.57
C THR A 55 14.46 -11.27 -1.10
N VAL A 56 14.87 -11.81 -2.26
CA VAL A 56 14.21 -12.91 -2.93
C VAL A 56 14.95 -14.21 -2.63
N LEU A 57 14.28 -15.13 -1.93
CA LEU A 57 14.79 -16.45 -1.58
C LEU A 57 14.12 -17.48 -2.49
N LEU A 58 14.70 -17.67 -3.69
CA LEU A 58 14.10 -18.49 -4.75
C LEU A 58 13.83 -19.93 -4.31
N ASN A 59 14.79 -20.56 -3.63
CA ASN A 59 14.67 -21.95 -3.17
C ASN A 59 13.57 -22.13 -2.12
N GLU A 60 13.40 -21.14 -1.24
CA GLU A 60 12.39 -21.15 -0.19
C GLU A 60 11.02 -20.67 -0.69
N LYS A 61 10.98 -20.09 -1.90
CA LYS A 61 9.80 -19.43 -2.46
C LYS A 61 9.26 -18.34 -1.54
N VAL A 62 10.16 -17.56 -0.96
CA VAL A 62 9.85 -16.44 -0.06
C VAL A 62 10.44 -15.15 -0.62
N ILE A 63 9.66 -14.07 -0.53
CA ILE A 63 10.13 -12.71 -0.78
C ILE A 63 9.99 -11.95 0.54
N MET A 64 11.11 -11.61 1.17
CA MET A 64 11.15 -10.80 2.37
C MET A 64 11.21 -9.33 1.98
N VAL A 65 10.31 -8.50 2.52
CA VAL A 65 10.29 -7.06 2.28
C VAL A 65 10.36 -6.36 3.63
N HIS A 66 11.45 -5.65 3.88
CA HIS A 66 11.60 -4.79 5.05
C HIS A 66 11.26 -3.36 4.66
N VAL A 67 10.43 -2.70 5.46
CA VAL A 67 10.01 -1.30 5.22
C VAL A 67 10.32 -0.45 6.45
N ASN A 68 10.92 0.71 6.22
CA ASN A 68 11.36 1.63 7.25
C ASN A 68 10.40 2.83 7.33
N LEU A 69 9.91 3.09 8.53
CA LEU A 69 9.04 4.23 8.85
C LEU A 69 9.67 5.08 9.96
N ASN A 70 9.71 6.40 9.76
CA ASN A 70 10.16 7.35 10.77
C ASN A 70 8.94 7.95 11.48
N PHE A 71 8.50 7.30 12.55
CA PHE A 71 7.35 7.70 13.35
C PHE A 71 7.65 8.91 14.23
N LYS A 72 6.88 9.98 14.07
CA LYS A 72 6.96 11.22 14.83
C LYS A 72 5.81 11.28 15.84
N GLN A 73 6.13 11.65 17.08
CA GLN A 73 5.21 11.56 18.21
C GLN A 73 4.18 12.70 18.27
N ASN A 74 4.51 13.89 17.75
CA ASN A 74 3.60 15.05 17.66
C ASN A 74 2.80 15.38 18.94
N GLY A 75 3.41 15.19 20.11
CA GLY A 75 2.81 15.55 21.40
C GLY A 75 1.81 14.54 21.95
N ILE A 76 1.63 13.36 21.35
CA ILE A 76 0.86 12.27 21.96
C ILE A 76 1.66 11.63 23.11
N SER A 77 0.96 10.95 24.03
CA SER A 77 1.61 10.29 25.17
C SER A 77 2.58 9.18 24.72
N ASP A 78 3.60 8.85 25.50
CA ASP A 78 4.54 7.76 25.17
C ASP A 78 3.81 6.41 25.01
N ALA A 79 2.78 6.17 25.82
CA ALA A 79 1.96 4.97 25.74
C ALA A 79 1.18 4.91 24.43
N ASP A 80 0.57 6.02 24.00
CA ASP A 80 -0.11 6.08 22.70
C ASP A 80 0.92 5.98 21.56
N TYR A 81 2.08 6.61 21.66
CA TYR A 81 3.13 6.55 20.65
C TYR A 81 3.62 5.12 20.38
N GLU A 82 3.96 4.37 21.43
CA GLU A 82 4.38 2.97 21.28
C GLU A 82 3.23 2.09 20.79
N LYS A 83 1.99 2.34 21.25
CA LYS A 83 0.81 1.64 20.74
C LYS A 83 0.63 1.88 19.24
N LEU A 84 0.64 3.13 18.78
CA LEU A 84 0.40 3.46 17.37
C LEU A 84 1.53 2.93 16.48
N LYS A 85 2.79 3.01 16.92
CA LYS A 85 3.92 2.35 16.24
C LYS A 85 3.67 0.85 16.06
N TYR A 86 3.26 0.17 17.13
CA TYR A 86 2.96 -1.25 17.08
C TYR A 86 1.82 -1.55 16.11
N LEU A 87 0.68 -0.85 16.23
CA LEU A 87 -0.49 -1.04 15.38
C LEU A 87 -0.17 -0.80 13.90
N THR A 88 0.52 0.29 13.56
CA THR A 88 0.90 0.55 12.16
C THR A 88 1.75 -0.58 11.60
N ARG A 89 2.71 -1.08 12.37
CA ARG A 89 3.59 -2.16 11.91
C ARG A 89 2.82 -3.46 11.66
N ILE A 90 2.01 -3.90 12.62
CA ILE A 90 1.23 -5.14 12.44
C ILE A 90 0.19 -4.99 11.33
N GLY A 91 -0.38 -3.80 11.13
CA GLY A 91 -1.31 -3.52 10.04
C GLY A 91 -0.64 -3.69 8.68
N ILE A 92 0.52 -3.06 8.48
CA ILE A 92 1.30 -3.19 7.23
C ILE A 92 1.71 -4.64 7.00
N ASP A 93 2.26 -5.30 8.02
CA ASP A 93 2.68 -6.70 7.95
C ASP A 93 1.51 -7.60 7.51
N LYS A 94 0.33 -7.41 8.12
CA LYS A 94 -0.90 -8.17 7.85
C LYS A 94 -1.42 -7.94 6.43
N TYR A 95 -1.58 -6.68 6.01
CA TYR A 95 -2.29 -6.35 4.78
C TYR A 95 -1.41 -6.37 3.53
N TRP A 96 -0.08 -6.29 3.68
CA TRP A 96 0.86 -6.34 2.55
C TRP A 96 1.60 -7.68 2.39
N SER A 97 1.52 -8.58 3.38
CA SER A 97 1.98 -9.97 3.22
C SER A 97 0.95 -10.83 2.52
N ARG A 98 1.34 -11.53 1.45
CA ARG A 98 0.44 -12.41 0.71
C ARG A 98 1.19 -13.39 -0.18
N ARG A 99 0.47 -14.38 -0.69
CA ARG A 99 0.97 -15.18 -1.81
C ARG A 99 0.82 -14.42 -3.13
N ILE A 100 1.84 -14.50 -3.97
CA ILE A 100 1.82 -14.02 -5.36
C ILE A 100 2.32 -15.14 -6.28
N GLU A 101 1.88 -15.11 -7.53
CA GLU A 101 2.44 -15.95 -8.58
C GLU A 101 3.42 -15.11 -9.40
N VAL A 102 4.65 -15.61 -9.60
CA VAL A 102 5.65 -15.02 -10.48
C VAL A 102 6.23 -16.13 -11.33
N ALA A 103 6.22 -15.98 -12.65
CA ALA A 103 6.66 -17.01 -13.59
C ALA A 103 6.03 -18.39 -13.33
N GLY A 104 4.74 -18.43 -12.98
CA GLY A 104 4.00 -19.67 -12.68
C GLY A 104 4.43 -20.36 -11.37
N THR A 105 5.24 -19.70 -10.54
CA THR A 105 5.65 -20.20 -9.23
C THR A 105 5.03 -19.34 -8.11
N SER A 106 4.43 -20.01 -7.14
CA SER A 106 3.84 -19.37 -5.96
C SER A 106 4.92 -18.96 -4.96
N PHE A 107 5.01 -17.67 -4.67
CA PHE A 107 5.89 -17.08 -3.65
C PHE A 107 5.07 -16.54 -2.47
N MET A 108 5.57 -16.75 -1.25
CA MET A 108 5.06 -16.05 -0.08
C MET A 108 5.81 -14.72 0.09
N VAL A 109 5.12 -13.60 -0.08
CA VAL A 109 5.62 -12.27 0.28
C VAL A 109 5.38 -12.04 1.77
N ARG A 110 6.44 -11.71 2.50
CA ARG A 110 6.40 -11.35 3.91
C ARG A 110 6.90 -9.92 4.05
N VAL A 111 6.01 -9.03 4.46
CA VAL A 111 6.33 -7.63 4.73
C VAL A 111 6.55 -7.47 6.22
N LYS A 112 7.61 -6.74 6.57
CA LYS A 112 7.94 -6.37 7.94
C LYS A 112 8.22 -4.88 8.02
N ALA A 113 7.37 -4.15 8.72
CA ALA A 113 7.53 -2.74 9.02
C ALA A 113 8.31 -2.53 10.31
N GLU A 114 9.23 -1.57 10.29
CA GLU A 114 10.11 -1.23 11.40
C GLU A 114 10.26 0.30 11.53
N HIS A 115 10.54 0.74 12.75
CA HIS A 115 10.87 2.14 13.00
C HIS A 115 12.34 2.39 12.67
N ASN A 116 12.62 3.40 11.84
CA ASN A 116 13.98 3.83 11.54
C ASN A 116 14.01 5.34 11.24
N TYR A 117 15.10 6.01 11.61
CA TYR A 117 15.31 7.44 11.34
C TYR A 117 15.89 7.72 9.95
N GLN A 118 16.64 6.76 9.40
CA GLN A 118 17.31 6.90 8.10
C GLN A 118 16.60 6.09 7.04
N ASN A 119 16.60 6.61 5.81
CA ASN A 119 16.02 5.95 4.64
C ASN A 119 14.64 5.37 5.00
N ALA A 120 13.73 6.24 5.40
CA ALA A 120 12.46 5.88 5.98
C ALA A 120 11.38 6.85 5.51
N ILE A 121 10.14 6.37 5.40
CA ILE A 121 9.00 7.27 5.15
C ILE A 121 8.69 7.99 6.46
N PRO A 122 8.71 9.32 6.51
CA PRO A 122 8.29 10.04 7.70
C PRO A 122 6.77 9.94 7.90
N VAL A 123 6.39 9.65 9.13
CA VAL A 123 4.99 9.42 9.53
C VAL A 123 4.71 10.18 10.82
N ASP A 124 3.86 11.19 10.72
CA ASP A 124 3.26 11.88 11.84
C ASP A 124 2.15 11.04 12.46
N LEU A 125 2.23 10.80 13.78
CA LEU A 125 1.22 10.07 14.53
C LEU A 125 0.37 11.02 15.36
N TYR A 126 -0.95 10.87 15.31
CA TYR A 126 -1.91 11.67 16.06
C TYR A 126 -3.00 10.79 16.70
N VAL A 127 -3.63 11.31 17.75
CA VAL A 127 -4.80 10.71 18.40
C VAL A 127 -5.96 11.71 18.36
N GLU A 128 -7.10 11.29 17.81
CA GLU A 128 -8.37 12.02 17.89
C GLU A 128 -9.24 11.40 19.00
N THR A 129 -9.70 12.22 19.92
CA THR A 129 -10.45 11.80 21.12
C THR A 129 -11.90 12.26 21.15
N ASP A 130 -12.30 13.17 20.25
CA ASP A 130 -13.69 13.57 20.11
C ASP A 130 -14.50 12.45 19.43
N LYS A 131 -15.57 12.04 20.11
CA LYS A 131 -16.51 11.04 19.61
C LYS A 131 -17.31 11.47 18.38
N ASN A 132 -17.41 12.77 18.16
CA ASN A 132 -18.14 13.33 17.03
C ASN A 132 -17.22 13.68 15.86
N ASN A 133 -15.90 13.50 16.01
CA ASN A 133 -14.93 13.83 14.98
C ASN A 133 -14.26 12.56 14.43
N TYR A 134 -14.28 12.42 13.11
CA TYR A 134 -13.43 11.47 12.41
C TYR A 134 -12.37 12.26 11.65
N ALA A 135 -11.15 12.22 12.16
CA ALA A 135 -9.99 12.83 11.52
C ALA A 135 -9.42 11.88 10.45
N ARG A 136 -9.20 12.41 9.24
CA ARG A 136 -8.68 11.60 8.12
C ARG A 136 -7.16 11.53 8.15
N SER A 137 -6.64 10.31 8.06
CA SER A 137 -5.23 10.09 7.74
C SER A 137 -4.95 10.50 6.29
N MET A 138 -3.69 10.75 5.97
CA MET A 138 -3.27 11.08 4.60
C MET A 138 -1.81 10.71 4.35
N ASN A 139 -1.51 10.27 3.14
CA ASN A 139 -0.16 10.18 2.63
C ASN A 139 -0.09 10.76 1.21
N PRO A 140 0.33 12.02 1.06
CA PRO A 140 0.35 12.66 -0.25
C PRO A 140 1.41 12.07 -1.20
N ALA A 141 2.41 11.32 -0.69
CA ALA A 141 3.49 10.61 -1.40
C ALA A 141 4.34 11.38 -2.45
N ILE A 142 3.89 12.55 -2.92
CA ILE A 142 4.40 13.33 -4.07
C ILE A 142 4.96 14.69 -3.65
N LEU A 143 4.53 15.18 -2.48
CA LEU A 143 4.76 16.56 -2.07
C LEU A 143 5.94 16.71 -1.12
N GLY A 144 6.66 15.62 -0.79
CA GLY A 144 7.68 15.64 0.26
C GLY A 144 7.11 15.97 1.64
N ILE A 145 5.79 15.80 1.81
CA ILE A 145 5.07 15.99 3.08
C ILE A 145 5.01 14.63 3.78
N ASP A 146 5.18 14.68 5.09
CA ASP A 146 5.09 13.51 5.96
C ASP A 146 3.68 12.88 5.88
N ALA A 147 3.63 11.55 5.91
CA ALA A 147 2.35 10.87 6.03
C ALA A 147 1.76 11.15 7.41
N SER A 148 0.47 11.41 7.52
CA SER A 148 -0.21 11.62 8.80
C SER A 148 -1.15 10.47 9.08
N PHE A 149 -0.88 9.68 10.12
CA PHE A 149 -1.74 8.59 10.57
C PHE A 149 -2.45 9.01 11.86
N ILE A 150 -3.78 8.98 11.83
CA ILE A 150 -4.61 9.48 12.92
C ILE A 150 -5.42 8.33 13.53
N TYR A 151 -5.22 8.12 14.82
CA TYR A 151 -5.96 7.13 15.61
C TYR A 151 -7.24 7.75 16.18
N ASN A 152 -8.39 7.40 15.59
CA ASN A 152 -9.70 7.93 15.94
C ASN A 152 -10.30 7.27 17.20
N LYS A 153 -9.59 7.39 18.33
CA LYS A 153 -9.95 6.81 19.64
C LYS A 153 -11.35 7.19 20.12
N GLY A 154 -11.74 8.45 19.91
CA GLY A 154 -13.04 8.97 20.35
C GLY A 154 -14.21 8.45 19.52
N TYR A 155 -14.01 8.34 18.20
CA TYR A 155 -15.06 8.08 17.22
C TYR A 155 -15.67 6.68 17.32
N TYR A 156 -14.83 5.67 17.57
CA TYR A 156 -15.26 4.28 17.61
C TYR A 156 -15.84 3.91 18.97
N PRO A 157 -16.87 3.03 19.01
CA PRO A 157 -17.56 2.67 20.25
C PRO A 157 -16.69 1.84 21.21
N ASN A 158 -15.59 1.25 20.73
CA ASN A 158 -14.63 0.55 21.56
C ASN A 158 -13.22 0.57 20.94
N ILE A 159 -12.24 0.25 21.79
CA ILE A 159 -10.81 0.33 21.44
C ILE A 159 -10.39 -0.67 20.37
N ASN A 160 -11.00 -1.86 20.32
CA ASN A 160 -10.64 -2.89 19.33
C ASN A 160 -11.03 -2.42 17.92
N MET A 161 -12.20 -1.79 17.78
CA MET A 161 -12.61 -1.21 16.49
C MET A 161 -11.69 -0.07 16.06
N ALA A 162 -11.27 0.80 16.98
CA ALA A 162 -10.29 1.83 16.67
C ALA A 162 -8.92 1.24 16.27
N ASP A 163 -8.49 0.17 16.93
CA ASP A 163 -7.23 -0.52 16.66
C ASP A 163 -7.23 -1.21 15.30
N ASP A 164 -8.33 -1.89 14.96
CA ASP A 164 -8.51 -2.56 13.67
C ASP A 164 -8.60 -1.54 12.52
N GLU A 165 -9.33 -0.45 12.72
CA GLU A 165 -9.41 0.63 11.73
C GLU A 165 -8.03 1.25 11.51
N PHE A 166 -7.32 1.61 12.58
CA PHE A 166 -6.03 2.28 12.46
C PHE A 166 -4.99 1.39 11.77
N GLN A 167 -5.00 0.08 12.04
CA GLN A 167 -4.18 -0.88 11.30
C GLN A 167 -4.52 -0.88 9.80
N LEU A 168 -5.80 -0.85 9.44
CA LEU A 168 -6.27 -0.85 8.06
C LEU A 168 -5.87 0.44 7.33
N VAL A 169 -6.19 1.59 7.94
CA VAL A 169 -5.93 2.91 7.37
C VAL A 169 -4.43 3.17 7.25
N SER A 170 -3.63 2.89 8.28
CA SER A 170 -2.17 3.07 8.18
C SER A 170 -1.54 2.19 7.10
N ALA A 171 -2.04 0.96 6.90
CA ALA A 171 -1.60 0.11 5.81
C ALA A 171 -2.05 0.63 4.42
N HIS A 172 -3.23 1.24 4.33
CA HIS A 172 -3.72 1.90 3.12
C HIS A 172 -2.85 3.11 2.76
N GLU A 173 -2.62 3.99 3.73
CA GLU A 173 -1.81 5.18 3.54
C GLU A 173 -0.34 4.83 3.21
N PHE A 174 0.24 3.82 3.84
CA PHE A 174 1.53 3.28 3.43
C PHE A 174 1.54 2.84 1.95
N GLY A 175 0.43 2.25 1.50
CA GLY A 175 0.23 1.84 0.13
C GLY A 175 0.33 2.97 -0.90
N HIS A 176 0.02 4.21 -0.53
CA HIS A 176 0.25 5.35 -1.42
C HIS A 176 1.73 5.55 -1.75
N SER A 177 2.64 5.33 -0.79
CA SER A 177 4.08 5.35 -1.04
C SER A 177 4.52 4.20 -1.96
N VAL A 178 3.96 3.01 -1.75
CA VAL A 178 4.22 1.84 -2.62
C VAL A 178 3.77 2.11 -4.05
N LEU A 179 2.52 2.53 -4.25
CA LEU A 179 1.97 2.79 -5.58
C LEU A 179 2.63 3.97 -6.27
N MET A 180 3.08 4.98 -5.52
CA MET A 180 3.85 6.08 -6.09
C MET A 180 5.16 5.57 -6.70
N HIS A 181 5.89 4.71 -6.00
CA HIS A 181 7.11 4.10 -6.55
C HIS A 181 6.80 3.09 -7.67
N ALA A 182 5.69 2.36 -7.57
CA ALA A 182 5.30 1.33 -8.53
C ALA A 182 4.64 1.86 -9.81
N GLY A 183 3.99 3.01 -9.82
CA GLY A 183 3.28 3.49 -11.02
C GLY A 183 2.97 4.98 -11.03
N GLY A 184 3.59 5.74 -10.13
CA GLY A 184 3.47 7.19 -10.06
C GLY A 184 2.10 7.67 -9.56
N ARG A 185 1.88 8.98 -9.75
CA ARG A 185 0.73 9.72 -9.22
C ARG A 185 -0.61 9.13 -9.59
N SER A 186 -0.79 8.79 -10.86
CA SER A 186 -2.07 8.30 -11.37
C SER A 186 -2.49 6.99 -10.70
N LEU A 187 -1.52 6.11 -10.42
CA LEU A 187 -1.80 4.83 -9.76
C LEU A 187 -2.10 5.02 -8.27
N SER A 188 -1.36 5.92 -7.60
CA SER A 188 -1.51 6.19 -6.17
C SER A 188 -2.78 7.00 -5.86
N TRP A 189 -2.92 8.23 -6.38
CA TRP A 189 -4.05 9.13 -6.07
C TRP A 189 -5.34 8.76 -6.79
N GLY A 190 -5.23 8.02 -7.89
CA GLY A 190 -6.39 7.45 -8.58
C GLY A 190 -6.88 6.14 -7.96
N HIS A 191 -6.30 5.67 -6.84
CA HIS A 191 -6.67 4.42 -6.17
C HIS A 191 -6.72 3.23 -7.15
N LYS A 192 -5.61 3.02 -7.87
CA LYS A 192 -5.51 2.05 -8.99
C LYS A 192 -6.59 2.22 -10.07
N GLY A 193 -6.98 3.46 -10.32
CA GLY A 193 -7.97 3.85 -11.32
C GLY A 193 -9.42 3.81 -10.82
N SER A 194 -9.69 3.42 -9.57
CA SER A 194 -11.05 3.37 -9.00
C SER A 194 -11.64 4.75 -8.69
N THR A 195 -10.80 5.80 -8.62
CA THR A 195 -11.24 7.17 -8.40
C THR A 195 -10.69 8.14 -9.46
N GLY A 196 -11.25 9.35 -9.50
CA GLY A 196 -10.60 10.48 -10.17
C GLY A 196 -9.37 10.95 -9.37
N ILE A 197 -8.27 11.28 -10.05
CA ILE A 197 -7.00 11.64 -9.41
C ILE A 197 -7.11 12.92 -8.56
N LEU A 198 -7.97 13.86 -8.96
CA LEU A 198 -8.07 15.18 -8.31
C LEU A 198 -9.19 15.27 -7.27
N ASN A 199 -10.37 14.73 -7.59
CA ASN A 199 -11.55 14.82 -6.73
C ASN A 199 -11.74 13.58 -5.85
N GLN A 200 -10.92 12.53 -6.04
CA GLN A 200 -10.99 11.23 -5.38
C GLN A 200 -12.39 10.59 -5.37
N SER A 201 -13.28 11.03 -6.26
CA SER A 201 -14.63 10.47 -6.36
C SER A 201 -14.55 9.10 -7.00
N VAL A 202 -15.25 8.11 -6.43
CA VAL A 202 -15.40 6.79 -7.02
C VAL A 202 -15.97 6.92 -8.43
N LYS A 203 -15.28 6.34 -9.41
CA LYS A 203 -15.76 6.35 -10.80
C LYS A 203 -16.99 5.48 -10.93
N SER A 204 -17.89 5.85 -11.83
CA SER A 204 -19.07 5.02 -12.14
C SER A 204 -18.71 3.62 -12.67
N SER A 205 -17.52 3.46 -13.26
CA SER A 205 -16.99 2.16 -13.70
C SER A 205 -16.42 1.29 -12.57
N THR A 206 -16.25 1.83 -11.37
CA THR A 206 -15.70 1.09 -10.24
C THR A 206 -16.68 0.02 -9.76
N PRO A 207 -16.23 -1.24 -9.58
CA PRO A 207 -17.08 -2.33 -9.15
C PRO A 207 -17.49 -2.18 -7.68
N GLY A 208 -18.56 -2.89 -7.29
CA GLY A 208 -18.86 -3.09 -5.88
C GLY A 208 -17.87 -4.03 -5.19
N TYR A 209 -18.00 -4.15 -3.88
CA TYR A 209 -17.13 -5.02 -3.09
C TYR A 209 -17.15 -6.47 -3.60
N PRO A 210 -15.99 -7.13 -3.71
CA PRO A 210 -15.93 -8.52 -4.15
C PRO A 210 -16.61 -9.42 -3.12
N LYS A 211 -17.52 -10.28 -3.58
CA LYS A 211 -18.25 -11.24 -2.71
C LYS A 211 -17.39 -12.42 -2.26
N LYS A 212 -16.28 -12.68 -2.96
CA LYS A 212 -15.32 -13.76 -2.70
C LYS A 212 -13.92 -13.30 -3.07
N GLY A 213 -12.92 -13.82 -2.35
CA GLY A 213 -11.50 -13.50 -2.59
C GLY A 213 -11.01 -12.25 -1.85
N PRO A 214 -9.72 -11.91 -2.02
CA PRO A 214 -9.11 -10.79 -1.31
C PRO A 214 -9.61 -9.44 -1.84
N VAL A 215 -9.79 -8.49 -0.92
CA VAL A 215 -10.06 -7.08 -1.23
C VAL A 215 -8.73 -6.37 -1.50
N ASP A 216 -8.65 -5.56 -2.56
CA ASP A 216 -7.48 -4.74 -2.84
C ASP A 216 -7.53 -3.50 -1.95
N LEU A 217 -6.61 -3.42 -0.99
CA LEU A 217 -6.53 -2.34 -0.02
C LEU A 217 -6.48 -0.95 -0.67
N MET A 218 -5.90 -0.83 -1.87
CA MET A 218 -5.70 0.44 -2.57
C MET A 218 -6.79 0.80 -3.58
N LYS A 219 -7.88 0.03 -3.63
CA LYS A 219 -9.03 0.34 -4.47
C LYS A 219 -10.19 0.80 -3.62
N TYR A 220 -10.88 1.82 -4.10
CA TYR A 220 -12.21 2.10 -3.64
C TYR A 220 -13.19 1.16 -4.34
N TYR A 221 -14.27 0.88 -3.64
CA TYR A 221 -15.36 0.05 -4.15
C TYR A 221 -16.65 0.82 -4.03
N ASP A 222 -17.52 0.65 -5.02
CA ASP A 222 -18.82 1.29 -5.03
C ASP A 222 -19.77 0.54 -4.09
N TRP A 223 -20.06 1.17 -2.95
CA TRP A 223 -20.94 0.60 -1.94
C TRP A 223 -22.36 0.35 -2.46
N ASP A 224 -22.91 1.24 -3.29
CA ASP A 224 -24.28 1.11 -3.78
C ASP A 224 -24.43 -0.06 -4.74
N LYS A 225 -23.38 -0.37 -5.52
CA LYS A 225 -23.35 -1.58 -6.36
C LYS A 225 -23.18 -2.88 -5.57
N SER A 226 -22.78 -2.80 -4.31
CA SER A 226 -22.63 -3.97 -3.43
C SER A 226 -23.94 -4.36 -2.71
N LYS A 227 -24.95 -3.47 -2.73
CA LYS A 227 -26.28 -3.75 -2.21
C LYS A 227 -26.99 -4.74 -3.14
N ILE A 228 -27.28 -5.93 -2.61
CA ILE A 228 -28.34 -6.79 -3.17
C ILE A 228 -29.66 -6.01 -3.00
N PRO A 229 -30.62 -6.02 -3.94
CA PRO A 229 -31.98 -5.56 -3.63
C PRO A 229 -32.54 -6.44 -2.51
N VAL A 230 -32.52 -5.94 -1.28
CA VAL A 230 -33.04 -6.65 -0.11
C VAL A 230 -34.56 -6.56 -0.17
N SER A 231 -35.24 -7.68 -0.39
CA SER A 231 -36.62 -7.85 0.07
C SER A 231 -36.62 -7.65 1.58
N THR A 232 -37.43 -6.71 2.04
CA THR A 232 -37.56 -6.28 3.44
C THR A 232 -37.76 -7.45 4.39
N GLU A 233 -36.71 -7.88 5.09
CA GLU A 233 -36.76 -8.41 6.46
C GLU A 233 -35.34 -8.59 6.99
N ASN A 234 -35.12 -8.17 8.24
CA ASN A 234 -33.89 -8.23 9.04
C ASN A 234 -32.89 -7.07 8.88
N ILE A 235 -33.24 -6.01 9.61
CA ILE A 235 -32.43 -4.86 10.03
C ILE A 235 -31.26 -5.34 10.90
N GLY A 236 -30.04 -4.87 10.61
CA GLY A 236 -28.91 -5.08 11.52
C GLY A 236 -27.49 -4.85 11.00
N PHE A 237 -27.23 -3.94 10.06
CA PHE A 237 -25.85 -3.46 9.82
C PHE A 237 -25.86 -1.94 9.61
N SER A 238 -25.47 -1.22 10.65
CA SER A 238 -25.29 0.23 10.64
C SER A 238 -23.99 0.58 9.91
N SER A 239 -24.16 1.05 8.68
CA SER A 239 -23.56 2.25 8.10
C SER A 239 -22.24 2.77 8.70
N TYR A 240 -21.10 2.26 8.25
CA TYR A 240 -19.85 3.03 8.21
C TYR A 240 -19.19 2.79 6.86
N GLY A 241 -19.43 3.73 5.95
CA GLY A 241 -19.07 3.63 4.55
C GLY A 241 -19.40 4.91 3.81
N LYS A 242 -18.93 6.05 4.32
CA LYS A 242 -18.59 7.16 3.44
C LYS A 242 -17.12 6.94 3.10
N GLY A 243 -16.83 6.87 1.80
CA GLY A 243 -15.50 6.56 1.27
C GLY A 243 -14.37 7.20 2.07
N TYR A 244 -13.31 6.42 2.23
CA TYR A 244 -12.03 6.85 2.77
C TYR A 244 -11.60 8.22 2.23
#